data_AF-A0A2E3M0N6-F1
#
_entry.id   AF-A0A2E3M0N6-F1
#
_cell.length_a   1.000
_cell.length_b   1.000
_cell.length_c   1.000
_cell.angle_alpha   90.00
_cell.angle_beta   90.00
_cell.angle_gamma   90.00
#
_symmetry.space_group_name_H-M   'P 1'
#
loop_
_entity.id
_entity.type
_entity.pdbx_description
1 polymer ?
#
loop_
_entity_poly.entity_id
_entity_poly.type
_entity_poly.pdbx_seq_one_letter_code
_entity_poly.pdbx_strand_id
1 'polypeptide(L)'
;MDYSFINDLNNAAPQNQSFSLIPAGTLIKASVCIKPGGHGPGGWFTQSRSSDAVYLNVDFAVVEGEYSGRIVHQMVGIQGTKRNDKGEDIWGQMGRSMLRALVESAYNIMPNDNSDEANIKRTLQDISGINTLVCAAKVGVDVDSTGAHPSRNKIVNIITPESSQYKTIMGQASVASTTTNTADLPEWLNQ
;
A
#
# COMPACT_ATOMS: atom_id res chain seq x y z
N MET A 1 -0.83 23.75 31.07
CA MET A 1 -0.79 22.29 30.84
C MET A 1 0.68 21.94 30.69
N ASP A 2 1.19 21.13 31.61
CA ASP A 2 2.56 20.63 31.53
C ASP A 2 2.57 19.46 30.53
N TYR A 3 3.33 19.60 29.45
CA TYR A 3 3.55 18.54 28.45
C TYR A 3 4.85 17.78 28.79
N SER A 4 5.09 17.46 30.06
CA SER A 4 6.28 16.69 30.46
C SER A 4 6.19 15.27 29.92
N PHE A 5 6.79 15.02 28.76
CA PHE A 5 7.00 13.68 28.21
C PHE A 5 8.29 13.10 28.79
N ILE A 6 8.19 12.34 29.88
CA ILE A 6 9.29 11.53 30.41
C ILE A 6 9.12 10.12 29.88
N ASN A 7 10.04 9.67 29.03
CA ASN A 7 10.10 8.30 28.52
C ASN A 7 11.53 7.76 28.69
N ASP A 8 11.68 6.73 29.52
CA ASP A 8 12.97 6.08 29.79
C ASP A 8 13.31 5.12 28.64
N LEU A 9 14.23 5.54 27.78
CA LEU A 9 14.66 4.81 26.58
C LEU A 9 15.94 3.98 26.79
N ASN A 10 16.45 3.87 28.01
CA ASN A 10 17.73 3.18 28.26
C ASN A 10 17.69 1.68 27.89
N ASN A 11 16.50 1.08 27.85
CA ASN A 11 16.28 -0.31 27.44
C ASN A 11 15.75 -0.44 26.00
N ALA A 12 15.67 0.66 25.25
CA ALA A 12 15.25 0.61 23.85
C ALA A 12 16.35 -0.05 23.01
N ALA A 13 15.95 -0.96 22.13
CA ALA A 13 16.89 -1.55 21.18
C ALA A 13 17.48 -0.46 20.27
N PRO A 14 18.78 -0.52 19.96
CA PRO A 14 19.39 0.39 18.99
C PRO A 14 18.70 0.28 17.63
N GLN A 15 18.56 1.42 16.95
CA GLN A 15 17.91 1.52 15.64
C GLN A 15 18.73 0.77 14.57
N ASN A 16 18.47 -0.53 14.40
CA ASN A 16 19.27 -1.43 13.56
C ASN A 16 18.46 -2.06 12.42
N GLN A 17 17.62 -1.30 11.74
CA GLN A 17 16.90 -1.78 10.55
C GLN A 17 17.33 -1.03 9.29
N SER A 18 18.53 -1.38 8.80
CA SER A 18 18.82 -1.19 7.38
C SER A 18 18.17 -2.33 6.62
N PHE A 19 16.99 -2.10 6.05
CA PHE A 19 16.34 -3.07 5.20
C PHE A 19 16.92 -3.00 3.78
N SER A 20 17.41 -4.13 3.27
CA SER A 20 17.73 -4.27 1.84
C SER A 20 16.48 -4.04 0.98
N LEU A 21 16.61 -3.62 -0.27
CA LEU A 21 15.44 -3.44 -1.14
C LEU A 21 14.73 -4.76 -1.41
N ILE A 22 13.40 -4.73 -1.47
CA ILE A 22 12.63 -5.86 -2.04
C ILE A 22 13.05 -6.00 -3.50
N PRO A 23 13.42 -7.20 -3.98
CA PRO A 23 13.80 -7.39 -5.38
C PRO A 23 12.72 -6.90 -6.36
N ALA A 24 13.15 -6.33 -7.48
CA ALA A 24 12.23 -5.93 -8.54
C ALA A 24 11.54 -7.17 -9.14
N GLY A 25 10.23 -7.11 -9.33
CA GLY A 25 9.43 -8.21 -9.83
C GLY A 25 8.72 -9.02 -8.74
N THR A 26 9.08 -8.83 -7.46
CA THR A 26 8.43 -9.51 -6.33
C THR A 26 6.94 -9.18 -6.29
N LEU A 27 6.12 -10.22 -6.10
CA LEU A 27 4.69 -10.11 -5.90
C LEU A 27 4.40 -10.13 -4.40
N ILE A 28 3.63 -9.17 -3.93
CA ILE A 28 3.27 -9.00 -2.52
C ILE A 28 1.76 -8.95 -2.35
N LYS A 29 1.29 -9.38 -1.19
CA LYS A 29 -0.02 -9.04 -0.66
C LYS A 29 0.18 -7.96 0.38
N ALA A 30 -0.52 -6.83 0.24
CA ALA A 30 -0.30 -5.67 1.08
C ALA A 30 -1.59 -4.99 1.49
N SER A 31 -1.64 -4.55 2.75
CA SER A 31 -2.67 -3.65 3.25
C SER A 31 -2.27 -2.20 2.94
N VAL A 32 -3.25 -1.40 2.59
CA VAL A 32 -3.07 -0.04 2.08
C VAL A 32 -3.39 0.99 3.17
N CYS A 33 -2.57 2.03 3.28
CA CYS A 33 -2.83 3.16 4.16
C CYS A 33 -2.42 4.48 3.50
N ILE A 34 -3.31 5.46 3.48
CA ILE A 34 -3.02 6.81 3.01
C ILE A 34 -2.36 7.60 4.15
N LYS A 35 -1.20 8.19 3.88
CA LYS A 35 -0.59 9.21 4.73
C LYS A 35 -1.27 10.56 4.47
N PRO A 36 -1.89 11.20 5.48
CA PRO A 36 -2.50 12.51 5.31
C PRO A 36 -1.49 13.55 4.85
N GLY A 37 -1.86 14.33 3.84
CA GLY A 37 -1.04 15.43 3.31
C GLY A 37 -1.52 16.83 3.68
N GLY A 38 -2.69 16.93 4.32
CA GLY A 38 -3.28 18.19 4.77
C GLY A 38 -3.95 19.03 3.67
N HIS A 39 -4.13 18.47 2.46
CA HIS A 39 -4.77 19.17 1.34
C HIS A 39 -6.10 18.51 0.95
N GLY A 40 -7.05 19.33 0.47
CA GLY A 40 -8.36 18.90 -0.03
C GLY A 40 -9.32 18.34 1.03
N PRO A 41 -10.48 17.81 0.62
CA PRO A 41 -11.45 17.21 1.52
C PRO A 41 -10.84 16.07 2.35
N GLY A 42 -11.10 16.07 3.65
CA GLY A 42 -10.55 15.08 4.59
C GLY A 42 -9.04 15.19 4.85
N GLY A 43 -8.33 16.11 4.19
CA GLY A 43 -6.88 16.31 4.38
C GLY A 43 -6.00 15.15 3.89
N TRP A 44 -6.54 14.28 3.05
CA TRP A 44 -5.84 13.08 2.56
C TRP A 44 -4.81 13.38 1.47
N PHE A 45 -5.05 14.43 0.69
CA PHE A 45 -4.20 14.76 -0.45
C PHE A 45 -2.97 15.55 -0.01
N THR A 46 -1.93 15.49 -0.83
CA THR A 46 -0.73 16.33 -0.73
C THR A 46 -0.64 17.19 -1.98
N GLN A 47 -0.51 18.51 -1.80
CA GLN A 47 -0.15 19.42 -2.90
C GLN A 47 1.38 19.50 -2.99
N SER A 48 1.90 19.43 -4.22
CA SER A 48 3.32 19.61 -4.50
C SER A 48 3.79 20.99 -4.04
N ARG A 49 5.02 21.07 -3.52
CA ARG A 49 5.62 22.34 -3.09
C ARG A 49 6.16 23.17 -4.24
N SER A 50 6.42 22.54 -5.38
CA SER A 50 7.07 23.15 -6.55
C SER A 50 6.15 23.31 -7.75
N SER A 51 4.90 22.86 -7.64
CA SER A 51 3.94 22.86 -8.75
C SER A 51 2.49 22.71 -8.26
N ASP A 52 1.52 22.93 -9.14
CA ASP A 52 0.08 22.72 -8.86
C ASP A 52 -0.35 21.25 -8.93
N ALA A 53 0.60 20.32 -8.84
CA ALA A 53 0.33 18.90 -8.84
C ALA A 53 -0.25 18.45 -7.47
N VAL A 54 -1.21 17.54 -7.49
CA VAL A 54 -1.85 16.96 -6.30
C VAL A 54 -1.74 15.44 -6.35
N TYR A 55 -1.43 14.81 -5.22
CA TYR A 55 -1.21 13.36 -5.13
C TYR A 55 -1.57 12.78 -3.77
N LEU A 56 -1.63 11.45 -3.69
CA LEU A 56 -1.69 10.70 -2.46
C LEU A 56 -0.32 10.11 -2.14
N ASN A 57 0.02 10.07 -0.85
CA ASN A 57 1.09 9.23 -0.33
C ASN A 57 0.45 7.96 0.23
N VAL A 58 0.72 6.83 -0.40
CA VAL A 58 0.11 5.55 -0.07
C VAL A 58 1.18 4.57 0.38
N ASP A 59 1.01 4.03 1.58
CA ASP A 59 1.82 2.97 2.14
C ASP A 59 1.19 1.62 1.80
N PHE A 60 2.00 0.71 1.24
CA PHE A 60 1.66 -0.69 1.03
C PHE A 60 2.43 -1.52 2.06
N ALA A 61 1.77 -1.86 3.16
CA ALA A 61 2.33 -2.70 4.21
C ALA A 61 2.15 -4.17 3.83
N VAL A 62 3.25 -4.88 3.59
CA VAL A 62 3.24 -6.30 3.22
C VAL A 62 2.71 -7.10 4.41
N VAL A 63 1.64 -7.87 4.20
CA VAL A 63 0.94 -8.57 5.31
C VAL A 63 1.43 -10.00 5.51
N GLU A 64 2.02 -10.63 4.49
CA GLU A 64 2.51 -12.01 4.56
C GLU A 64 3.67 -12.27 3.59
N GLY A 65 4.29 -13.45 3.73
CA GLY A 65 5.46 -13.86 2.94
C GLY A 65 6.80 -13.36 3.50
N GLU A 66 7.87 -13.57 2.74
CA GLU A 66 9.26 -13.24 3.12
C GLU A 66 9.44 -11.77 3.53
N TYR A 67 8.66 -10.87 2.94
CA TYR A 67 8.77 -9.43 3.15
C TYR A 67 7.70 -8.89 4.12
N SER A 68 7.03 -9.74 4.90
CA SER A 68 6.00 -9.31 5.84
C SER A 68 6.52 -8.23 6.82
N GLY A 69 5.67 -7.25 7.11
CA GLY A 69 5.99 -6.09 7.96
C GLY A 69 6.75 -4.97 7.23
N ARG A 70 7.22 -5.19 6.00
CA ARG A 70 7.85 -4.14 5.20
C ARG A 70 6.81 -3.21 4.59
N ILE A 71 7.18 -1.95 4.40
CA ILE A 71 6.30 -0.93 3.80
C ILE A 71 6.91 -0.43 2.50
N VAL A 72 6.13 -0.46 1.41
CA VAL A 72 6.49 0.20 0.15
C VAL A 72 5.72 1.52 0.07
N HIS A 73 6.47 2.63 0.04
CA HIS A 73 5.89 3.97 -0.09
C HIS A 73 5.68 4.32 -1.56
N GLN A 74 4.44 4.62 -1.93
CA GLN A 74 4.05 4.95 -3.30
C GLN A 74 3.38 6.32 -3.37
N MET A 75 3.81 7.13 -4.34
CA MET A 75 3.11 8.36 -4.71
C MET A 75 2.11 8.05 -5.82
N VAL A 76 0.84 8.42 -5.64
CA VAL A 76 -0.24 8.20 -6.61
C VAL A 76 -0.77 9.54 -7.10
N GLY A 77 -0.62 9.82 -8.39
CA GLY A 77 -1.04 11.09 -8.98
C GLY A 77 -2.57 11.26 -8.99
N ILE A 78 -3.05 12.39 -8.50
CA ILE A 78 -4.48 12.76 -8.58
C ILE A 78 -4.67 13.84 -9.64
N GLN A 79 -3.76 14.81 -9.67
CA GLN A 79 -3.69 15.86 -10.67
C GLN A 79 -2.23 16.17 -10.99
N GLY A 80 -1.84 16.09 -12.26
CA GLY A 80 -0.56 16.54 -12.80
C GLY A 80 -0.63 17.93 -13.40
N THR A 81 0.55 18.48 -13.71
CA THR A 81 0.69 19.81 -14.34
C THR A 81 0.79 19.77 -15.86
N LYS A 82 0.99 18.60 -16.45
CA LYS A 82 1.12 18.43 -17.90
C LYS A 82 -0.16 17.90 -18.50
N ARG A 83 -0.42 18.26 -19.75
CA ARG A 83 -1.49 17.71 -20.58
C ARG A 83 -0.92 17.09 -21.84
N ASN A 84 -1.54 16.02 -22.32
CA ASN A 84 -1.23 15.47 -23.64
C ASN A 84 -1.88 16.33 -24.76
N ASP A 85 -1.67 15.94 -26.02
CA ASP A 85 -2.23 16.63 -27.19
C ASP A 85 -3.77 16.69 -27.20
N LYS A 86 -4.43 15.84 -26.41
CA LYS A 86 -5.89 15.80 -26.24
C LYS A 86 -6.37 16.63 -25.03
N GLY A 87 -5.47 17.32 -24.33
CA GLY A 87 -5.79 18.12 -23.15
C GLY A 87 -5.97 17.29 -21.87
N GLU A 88 -5.51 16.03 -21.84
CA GLU A 88 -5.73 15.11 -20.72
C GLU A 88 -4.55 15.06 -19.75
N ASP A 89 -4.86 14.92 -18.46
CA ASP A 89 -3.87 14.77 -17.39
C ASP A 89 -3.34 13.34 -17.29
N ILE A 90 -2.21 13.06 -17.95
CA ILE A 90 -1.62 11.71 -18.01
C ILE A 90 -1.32 11.18 -16.60
N TRP A 91 -0.77 12.01 -15.71
CA TRP A 91 -0.36 11.54 -14.38
C TRP A 91 -1.55 11.28 -13.46
N GLY A 92 -2.55 12.17 -13.49
CA GLY A 92 -3.82 11.95 -12.81
C GLY A 92 -4.56 10.70 -13.33
N GLN A 93 -4.57 10.48 -14.64
CA GLN A 93 -5.15 9.27 -15.24
C GLN A 93 -4.43 7.98 -14.79
N MET A 94 -3.10 7.97 -14.78
CA MET A 94 -2.33 6.81 -14.28
C MET A 94 -2.67 6.50 -12.82
N GLY A 95 -2.75 7.51 -11.95
CA GLY A 95 -3.11 7.28 -10.55
C GLY A 95 -4.55 6.81 -10.36
N ARG A 96 -5.52 7.35 -11.12
CA ARG A 96 -6.90 6.85 -11.14
C ARG A 96 -6.99 5.39 -11.57
N SER A 97 -6.24 4.99 -12.59
CA SER A 97 -6.15 3.60 -13.04
C SER A 97 -5.57 2.69 -11.97
N MET A 98 -4.53 3.15 -11.26
CA MET A 98 -3.95 2.41 -10.15
C MET A 98 -4.92 2.23 -8.99
N LEU A 99 -5.66 3.28 -8.60
CA LEU A 99 -6.67 3.22 -7.54
C LEU A 99 -7.83 2.29 -7.92
N ARG A 100 -8.29 2.33 -9.18
CA ARG A 100 -9.28 1.38 -9.70
C ARG A 100 -8.79 -0.06 -9.56
N ALA A 101 -7.57 -0.33 -10.04
CA ALA A 101 -6.99 -1.67 -9.95
C ALA A 101 -6.80 -2.14 -8.50
N LEU A 102 -6.46 -1.24 -7.58
CA LEU A 102 -6.37 -1.51 -6.13
C LEU A 102 -7.71 -1.98 -5.58
N VAL A 103 -8.79 -1.25 -5.87
CA VAL A 103 -10.15 -1.61 -5.46
C VAL A 103 -10.60 -2.92 -6.10
N GLU A 104 -10.30 -3.13 -7.37
CA GLU A 104 -10.60 -4.39 -8.09
C GLU A 104 -9.86 -5.59 -7.49
N SER A 105 -8.60 -5.41 -7.16
CA SER A 105 -7.77 -6.40 -6.46
C SER A 105 -8.29 -6.69 -5.06
N ALA A 106 -8.70 -5.66 -4.30
CA ALA A 106 -9.18 -5.86 -2.94
C ALA A 106 -10.52 -6.60 -2.87
N TYR A 107 -11.42 -6.32 -3.82
CA TYR A 107 -12.76 -6.90 -3.84
C TYR A 107 -12.93 -8.07 -4.82
N ASN A 108 -11.85 -8.57 -5.43
CA ASN A 108 -11.88 -9.63 -6.42
C ASN A 108 -12.86 -9.35 -7.59
N ILE A 109 -12.80 -8.13 -8.13
CA ILE A 109 -13.63 -7.69 -9.26
C ILE A 109 -12.83 -7.83 -10.56
N MET A 110 -13.41 -8.47 -11.57
CA MET A 110 -12.79 -8.52 -12.90
C MET A 110 -12.79 -7.13 -13.55
N PRO A 111 -11.70 -6.67 -14.20
CA PRO A 111 -11.65 -5.35 -14.82
C PRO A 111 -12.72 -5.08 -15.89
N ASN A 112 -13.26 -6.14 -16.50
CA ASN A 112 -14.35 -6.08 -17.48
C ASN A 112 -15.75 -6.35 -16.88
N ASP A 113 -15.86 -6.57 -15.58
CA ASP A 113 -17.15 -6.67 -14.88
C ASP A 113 -17.80 -5.30 -14.77
N ASN A 114 -18.93 -5.13 -15.45
CA ASN A 114 -19.72 -3.90 -15.48
C ASN A 114 -21.03 -4.01 -14.70
N SER A 115 -21.18 -5.04 -13.85
CA SER A 115 -22.34 -5.20 -12.97
C SER A 115 -22.50 -4.00 -12.03
N ASP A 116 -23.72 -3.76 -11.59
CA ASP A 116 -24.02 -2.69 -10.62
C ASP A 116 -23.22 -2.87 -9.33
N GLU A 117 -23.01 -4.12 -8.89
CA GLU A 117 -22.19 -4.44 -7.72
C GLU A 117 -20.74 -3.97 -7.91
N ALA A 118 -20.13 -4.27 -9.06
CA ALA A 118 -18.77 -3.86 -9.37
C ALA A 118 -18.65 -2.33 -9.46
N ASN A 119 -19.65 -1.66 -10.04
CA ASN A 119 -19.70 -0.20 -10.14
C ASN A 119 -19.83 0.48 -8.78
N ILE A 120 -20.66 -0.05 -7.88
CA ILE A 120 -20.79 0.45 -6.50
C ILE A 120 -19.45 0.33 -5.76
N LYS A 121 -18.79 -0.83 -5.83
CA LYS A 121 -17.50 -1.04 -5.15
C LYS A 121 -16.38 -0.14 -5.68
N ARG A 122 -16.40 0.22 -6.97
CA ARG A 122 -15.47 1.20 -7.58
C ARG A 122 -15.79 2.65 -7.24
N THR A 123 -16.99 2.93 -6.72
CA THR A 123 -17.44 4.29 -6.39
C THR A 123 -17.12 4.62 -4.94
N LEU A 124 -15.94 5.17 -4.72
CA LEU A 124 -15.51 5.63 -3.39
C LEU A 124 -16.22 6.95 -3.02
N GLN A 125 -16.93 6.97 -1.90
CA GLN A 125 -17.53 8.20 -1.35
C GLN A 125 -16.47 9.13 -0.74
N ASP A 126 -15.44 8.54 -0.12
CA ASP A 126 -14.24 9.21 0.37
C ASP A 126 -13.03 8.36 -0.05
N ILE A 127 -11.93 9.02 -0.42
CA ILE A 127 -10.68 8.36 -0.78
C ILE A 127 -10.12 7.52 0.38
N SER A 128 -10.42 7.90 1.63
CA SER A 128 -10.06 7.09 2.81
C SER A 128 -10.68 5.70 2.82
N GLY A 129 -11.70 5.46 1.99
CA GLY A 129 -12.32 4.13 1.82
C GLY A 129 -11.37 3.05 1.28
N ILE A 130 -10.18 3.43 0.79
CA ILE A 130 -9.14 2.45 0.43
C ILE A 130 -8.23 2.05 1.60
N ASN A 131 -8.27 2.78 2.71
CA ASN A 131 -7.49 2.42 3.89
C ASN A 131 -7.91 1.04 4.37
N THR A 132 -6.93 0.25 4.83
CA THR A 132 -7.06 -1.14 5.29
C THR A 132 -7.40 -2.16 4.19
N LEU A 133 -7.73 -1.74 2.96
CA LEU A 133 -7.90 -2.68 1.85
C LEU A 133 -6.61 -3.48 1.62
N VAL A 134 -6.78 -4.77 1.36
CA VAL A 134 -5.67 -5.68 1.05
C VAL A 134 -5.69 -5.97 -0.44
N CYS A 135 -4.59 -5.74 -1.12
CA CYS A 135 -4.45 -5.98 -2.56
C CYS A 135 -3.17 -6.77 -2.87
N ALA A 136 -3.15 -7.39 -4.05
CA ALA A 136 -1.95 -7.97 -4.63
C ALA A 136 -1.22 -6.92 -5.48
N ALA A 137 0.09 -6.79 -5.34
CA ALA A 137 0.88 -5.80 -6.07
C ALA A 137 2.25 -6.35 -6.49
N LYS A 138 2.80 -5.79 -7.57
CA LYS A 138 4.16 -6.06 -8.02
C LYS A 138 5.10 -4.93 -7.58
N VAL A 139 6.14 -5.29 -6.86
CA VAL A 139 7.18 -4.37 -6.41
C VAL A 139 8.23 -4.19 -7.51
N GLY A 140 8.71 -2.96 -7.65
CA GLY A 140 9.87 -2.60 -8.45
C GLY A 140 10.89 -1.87 -7.62
N VAL A 141 12.00 -1.53 -8.27
CA VAL A 141 13.03 -0.65 -7.72
C VAL A 141 13.10 0.57 -8.61
N ASP A 142 13.03 1.73 -7.98
CA ASP A 142 13.32 3.02 -8.59
C ASP A 142 14.77 3.36 -8.28
N VAL A 143 15.60 3.33 -9.31
CA VAL A 143 17.02 3.71 -9.21
C VAL A 143 17.12 5.17 -9.58
N ASP A 144 17.69 5.98 -8.70
CA ASP A 144 18.02 7.35 -9.04
C ASP A 144 19.15 7.37 -10.06
N SER A 145 18.85 7.83 -11.28
CA SER A 145 19.83 7.92 -12.36
C SER A 145 20.94 8.93 -12.08
N THR A 146 20.73 9.87 -11.16
CA THR A 146 21.73 10.86 -10.75
C THR A 146 22.62 10.36 -9.61
N GLY A 147 22.20 9.31 -8.90
CA GLY A 147 22.86 8.80 -7.70
C GLY A 147 22.80 9.73 -6.49
N ALA A 148 22.00 10.81 -6.54
CA ALA A 148 21.83 11.75 -5.44
C ALA A 148 21.03 11.15 -4.27
N HIS A 149 20.18 10.16 -4.56
CA HIS A 149 19.34 9.48 -3.61
C HIS A 149 19.51 7.95 -3.70
N PRO A 150 19.38 7.24 -2.57
CA PRO A 150 19.38 5.78 -2.59
C PRO A 150 18.19 5.26 -3.39
N SER A 151 18.40 4.15 -4.09
CA SER A 151 17.33 3.42 -4.75
C SER A 151 16.22 3.07 -3.75
N ARG A 152 14.97 3.10 -4.19
CA ARG A 152 13.79 2.84 -3.35
C ARG A 152 12.86 1.82 -3.98
N ASN A 153 12.08 1.14 -3.16
CA ASN A 153 10.99 0.34 -3.69
C ASN A 153 9.84 1.23 -4.18
N LYS A 154 9.16 0.75 -5.22
CA LYS A 154 7.92 1.33 -5.78
C LYS A 154 6.94 0.22 -6.14
N ILE A 155 5.66 0.56 -6.28
CA ILE A 155 4.68 -0.33 -6.89
C ILE A 155 4.70 -0.11 -8.39
N VAL A 156 4.94 -1.19 -9.14
CA VAL A 156 4.94 -1.17 -10.62
C VAL A 156 3.51 -1.25 -11.13
N ASN A 157 2.74 -2.19 -10.61
CA ASN A 157 1.33 -2.35 -10.93
C ASN A 157 0.61 -3.13 -9.83
N ILE A 158 -0.68 -2.90 -9.72
CA ILE A 158 -1.57 -3.76 -8.93
C ILE A 158 -1.92 -5.00 -9.76
N ILE A 159 -2.02 -6.14 -9.10
CA ILE A 159 -2.44 -7.41 -9.69
C ILE A 159 -3.93 -7.57 -9.43
N THR A 160 -4.72 -7.62 -10.50
CA THR A 160 -6.17 -7.81 -10.47
C THR A 160 -6.53 -9.28 -10.77
N PRO A 161 -7.80 -9.70 -10.56
CA PRO A 161 -8.25 -11.07 -10.82
C PRO A 161 -8.07 -11.59 -12.26
N GLU A 162 -7.79 -10.72 -13.23
CA GLU A 162 -7.50 -11.13 -14.61
C GLU A 162 -6.17 -11.86 -14.75
N SER A 163 -5.23 -11.62 -13.82
CA SER A 163 -3.93 -12.27 -13.79
C SER A 163 -4.03 -13.68 -13.22
N SER A 164 -3.39 -14.64 -13.87
CA SER A 164 -3.28 -16.02 -13.37
C SER A 164 -2.58 -16.13 -12.01
N GLN A 165 -1.76 -15.14 -11.64
CA GLN A 165 -1.02 -15.10 -10.38
C GLN A 165 -1.89 -14.57 -9.21
N TYR A 166 -2.99 -13.87 -9.50
CA TYR A 166 -3.78 -13.18 -8.49
C TYR A 166 -4.30 -14.11 -7.40
N LYS A 167 -4.91 -15.24 -7.79
CA LYS A 167 -5.46 -16.22 -6.83
C LYS A 167 -4.38 -16.80 -5.93
N THR A 168 -3.17 -17.01 -6.45
CA THR A 168 -2.03 -17.49 -5.67
C THR A 168 -1.59 -16.47 -4.63
N ILE A 169 -1.56 -15.18 -4.98
CA ILE A 169 -1.12 -14.12 -4.05
C ILE A 169 -2.20 -13.83 -3.00
N MET A 170 -3.46 -13.68 -3.42
CA MET A 170 -4.55 -13.31 -2.52
C MET A 170 -5.10 -14.50 -1.73
N GLY A 171 -5.11 -15.69 -2.34
CA GLY A 171 -5.63 -16.93 -1.78
C GLY A 171 -4.64 -17.72 -0.92
N GLN A 172 -3.41 -17.24 -0.75
CA GLN A 172 -2.62 -17.60 0.43
C GLN A 172 -3.34 -17.03 1.65
N ALA A 173 -4.31 -17.79 2.18
CA ALA A 173 -4.55 -17.74 3.61
C ALA A 173 -3.31 -18.33 4.24
N SER A 174 -2.76 -17.67 5.25
CA SER A 174 -1.69 -18.24 6.07
C SER A 174 -2.13 -19.63 6.51
N VAL A 175 -1.54 -20.68 5.95
CA VAL A 175 -1.60 -22.01 6.55
C VAL A 175 -0.63 -21.97 7.73
N ALA A 176 -1.02 -21.23 8.77
CA ALA A 176 -0.58 -21.51 10.11
C ALA A 176 -1.48 -22.63 10.65
N SER A 177 -1.43 -23.80 10.02
CA SER A 177 -1.82 -25.05 10.67
C SER A 177 -0.67 -25.43 11.60
N THR A 178 -0.52 -24.67 12.70
CA THR A 178 0.20 -25.22 13.85
C THR A 178 -0.79 -26.13 14.57
N THR A 179 -1.02 -27.31 14.01
CA THR A 179 -1.45 -28.46 14.80
C THR A 179 -0.23 -28.95 15.56
N THR A 180 -0.04 -28.43 16.78
CA THR A 180 0.79 -29.10 17.79
C THR A 180 0.30 -28.79 19.21
N ASN A 181 -0.39 -29.79 19.75
CA ASN A 181 -0.56 -30.20 21.15
C ASN A 181 -1.00 -29.20 22.23
N THR A 182 -2.22 -29.43 22.73
CA THR A 182 -2.72 -29.08 24.07
C THR A 182 -1.99 -29.84 25.20
N ALA A 183 -0.66 -29.83 25.22
CA ALA A 183 0.15 -30.50 26.25
C ALA A 183 1.23 -29.62 26.89
N ASP A 184 1.38 -28.35 26.49
CA ASP A 184 2.25 -27.39 27.19
C ASP A 184 1.51 -26.06 27.40
N LEU A 185 0.69 -26.01 28.44
CA LEU A 185 0.22 -24.76 29.02
C LEU A 185 0.93 -24.57 30.37
N PRO A 186 1.57 -23.42 30.64
CA PRO A 186 2.24 -23.18 31.90
C PRO A 186 1.23 -23.08 33.07
N GLU A 187 1.56 -23.71 34.20
CA GLU A 187 0.68 -23.99 35.35
C GLU A 187 0.02 -22.76 36.03
N TRP A 188 0.34 -21.52 35.65
CA TRP A 188 -0.19 -20.32 36.31
C TRP A 188 -1.59 -19.91 35.84
N LEU A 189 -2.19 -20.63 34.88
CA LEU A 189 -3.55 -20.35 34.41
C LEU A 189 -4.67 -21.04 35.22
N ASN A 190 -4.34 -21.79 36.28
CA ASN A 190 -5.29 -22.45 37.19
C ASN A 190 -5.23 -21.87 38.62
N GLN A 191 -5.43 -20.56 38.77
CA GLN A 191 -5.82 -19.96 40.06
C GLN A 191 -7.03 -19.05 39.88
#